data_AF-A0A497S9B8-F1
#
_entry.id   AF-A0A497S9B8-F1
#
_cell.length_a   1.000
_cell.length_b   1.000
_cell.length_c   1.000
_cell.angle_alpha   90.00
_cell.angle_beta   90.00
_cell.angle_gamma   90.00
#
_symmetry.space_group_name_H-M   'P 1'
#
loop_
_entity.id
_entity.type
_entity.pdbx_description
1 polymer ?
#
loop_
_entity_poly.entity_id
_entity_poly.type
_entity_poly.pdbx_seq_one_letter_code
_entity_poly.pdbx_strand_id
1 'polypeptide(L)'
;DVTINGRQIDIFYTKNNTIYLFECTISIRNEKEAKEKIKQIQNQIKSLKKKYPNYSIFPLIVVYAPLQGRIKNYLEKCGIKVEENFRNKIKYPLFSKTNRNIIIHILEGK
;
A
#
# COMPACT_ATOMS: atom_id res chain seq x y z
N ASP A 1 -15.61 0.85 3.75
CA ASP A 1 -14.44 1.75 3.84
C ASP A 1 -13.85 1.77 5.24
N VAL A 2 -12.52 1.85 5.34
CA VAL A 2 -11.81 1.93 6.63
C VAL A 2 -11.06 3.25 6.69
N THR A 3 -11.36 4.06 7.71
CA THR A 3 -10.71 5.36 7.95
C THR A 3 -9.83 5.28 9.19
N ILE A 4 -8.56 5.69 9.05
CA ILE A 4 -7.59 5.73 10.14
C ILE A 4 -6.92 7.11 10.15
N ASN A 5 -6.97 7.78 11.31
CA ASN A 5 -6.44 9.14 11.48
C ASN A 5 -7.02 10.13 10.44
N GLY A 6 -8.33 10.02 10.15
CA GLY A 6 -9.01 10.88 9.18
C GLY A 6 -8.69 10.61 7.71
N ARG A 7 -7.96 9.52 7.38
CA ARG A 7 -7.67 9.12 6.00
C ARG A 7 -8.30 7.77 5.68
N GLN A 8 -8.95 7.70 4.52
CA GLN A 8 -9.43 6.46 3.95
C GLN A 8 -8.24 5.61 3.49
N ILE A 9 -8.28 4.32 3.80
CA ILE A 9 -7.35 3.33 3.30
C ILE A 9 -7.94 2.75 2.01
N ASP A 10 -7.14 2.71 0.95
CA ASP A 10 -7.57 2.20 -0.37
C ASP A 10 -8.03 0.74 -0.27
N ILE A 11 -7.24 -0.14 0.38
CA ILE A 11 -7.63 -1.53 0.64
C ILE A 11 -7.21 -1.97 2.03
N PHE A 12 -8.17 -2.52 2.78
CA PHE A 12 -7.98 -3.04 4.12
C PHE A 12 -8.70 -4.39 4.25
N TYR A 13 -7.98 -5.44 4.64
CA TYR A 13 -8.59 -6.71 5.05
C TYR A 13 -7.70 -7.48 6.02
N THR A 14 -8.28 -8.45 6.71
CA THR A 14 -7.57 -9.34 7.63
C THR A 14 -7.58 -10.78 7.11
N LYS A 15 -6.47 -11.49 7.27
CA LYS A 15 -6.37 -12.93 7.01
C LYS A 15 -5.28 -13.53 7.90
N ASN A 16 -5.55 -14.65 8.56
CA ASN A 16 -4.59 -15.38 9.39
C ASN A 16 -3.84 -14.47 10.38
N ASN A 17 -4.57 -13.66 11.15
CA ASN A 17 -4.01 -12.72 12.12
C ASN A 17 -3.03 -11.68 11.53
N THR A 18 -3.13 -11.44 10.23
CA THR A 18 -2.39 -10.40 9.49
C THR A 18 -3.37 -9.39 8.92
N ILE A 19 -3.11 -8.11 9.17
CA ILE A 19 -3.79 -6.99 8.53
C ILE A 19 -3.03 -6.64 7.26
N TYR A 20 -3.72 -6.69 6.12
CA TYR A 20 -3.22 -6.24 4.84
C TYR A 20 -3.68 -4.80 4.61
N LEU A 21 -2.70 -3.90 4.51
CA LEU A 21 -2.89 -2.46 4.37
C LEU A 21 -2.31 -2.03 3.02
N PHE A 22 -3.16 -1.83 2.00
CA PHE A 22 -2.68 -1.41 0.69
C PHE A 22 -3.01 0.05 0.40
N GLU A 23 -2.01 0.74 -0.14
CA GLU A 23 -2.09 2.12 -0.59
C GLU A 23 -1.77 2.14 -2.09
N CYS A 24 -2.72 2.60 -2.89
CA CYS A 24 -2.65 2.64 -4.34
C CYS A 24 -2.30 4.06 -4.81
N THR A 25 -1.25 4.19 -5.62
CA THR A 25 -0.81 5.46 -6.18
C THR A 25 -0.40 5.32 -7.65
N ILE A 26 -0.61 6.37 -8.44
CA ILE A 26 -0.22 6.38 -9.86
C ILE A 26 1.32 6.38 -9.99
N SER A 27 1.99 7.22 -9.21
CA SER A 27 3.46 7.36 -9.23
C SER A 27 3.99 7.81 -7.87
N ILE A 28 5.30 7.62 -7.66
CA ILE A 28 6.09 8.30 -6.62
C ILE A 28 7.33 8.85 -7.31
N ARG A 29 7.40 10.19 -7.44
CA ARG A 29 8.32 10.84 -8.37
C ARG A 29 9.67 11.17 -7.75
N ASN A 30 9.72 11.34 -6.44
CA ASN A 30 10.90 11.79 -5.71
C ASN A 30 10.90 11.27 -4.26
N GLU A 31 12.02 11.46 -3.57
CA GLU A 31 12.18 11.04 -2.18
C GLU A 31 11.28 11.80 -1.20
N LYS A 32 10.88 13.03 -1.51
CA LYS A 32 9.97 13.81 -0.65
C LYS A 32 8.59 13.14 -0.61
N GLU A 33 8.03 12.81 -1.77
CA GLU A 33 6.77 12.06 -1.88
C GLU A 33 6.87 10.69 -1.19
N ALA A 34 8.02 9.99 -1.36
CA ALA A 34 8.25 8.73 -0.67
C ALA A 34 8.25 8.90 0.86
N LYS A 35 8.92 9.94 1.39
CA LYS A 35 8.93 10.26 2.84
C LYS A 35 7.53 10.55 3.38
N GLU A 36 6.75 11.32 2.64
CA GLU A 36 5.37 11.63 3.02
C GLU A 36 4.51 10.36 3.07
N LYS A 37 4.64 9.48 2.07
CA LYS A 37 3.92 8.20 2.04
C LYS A 37 4.37 7.25 3.17
N ILE A 38 5.67 7.19 3.46
CA ILE A 38 6.21 6.43 4.61
C ILE A 38 5.59 6.94 5.91
N LYS A 39 5.61 8.25 6.15
CA LYS A 39 5.07 8.86 7.37
C LYS A 39 3.58 8.57 7.53
N GLN A 40 2.81 8.63 6.43
CA GLN A 40 1.40 8.26 6.42
C GLN A 40 1.20 6.80 6.86
N ILE A 41 1.85 5.87 6.17
CA ILE A 41 1.69 4.43 6.41
C ILE A 41 2.13 4.07 7.84
N GLN A 42 3.24 4.64 8.32
CA GLN A 42 3.70 4.43 9.69
C GLN A 42 2.70 4.94 10.74
N ASN A 43 2.05 6.07 10.50
CA ASN A 43 1.00 6.57 11.38
C ASN A 43 -0.24 5.66 11.39
N GLN A 44 -0.65 5.14 10.22
CA GLN A 44 -1.73 4.15 10.13
C GLN A 44 -1.36 2.85 10.88
N ILE A 45 -0.13 2.36 10.70
CA ILE A 45 0.39 1.17 11.40
C ILE A 45 0.35 1.38 12.92
N LYS A 46 0.81 2.53 13.42
CA LYS A 46 0.78 2.84 14.86
C LYS A 46 -0.65 2.80 15.41
N SER A 47 -1.61 3.40 14.71
CA SER A 47 -3.03 3.37 15.13
C SER A 47 -3.61 1.95 15.06
N LEU A 48 -3.26 1.17 14.03
CA LEU A 48 -3.68 -0.21 13.89
C LEU A 48 -3.12 -1.11 14.99
N LYS A 49 -1.84 -0.96 15.36
CA LYS A 49 -1.24 -1.72 16.46
C LYS A 49 -1.91 -1.44 17.81
N LYS A 50 -2.44 -0.23 18.03
CA LYS A 50 -3.22 0.06 19.24
C LYS A 50 -4.56 -0.69 19.25
N LYS A 51 -5.23 -0.79 18.10
CA LYS A 51 -6.53 -1.45 17.97
C LYS A 51 -6.43 -2.97 17.87
N TYR A 52 -5.35 -3.47 17.27
CA TYR A 52 -5.10 -4.88 16.98
C TYR A 52 -3.67 -5.26 17.41
N PRO A 53 -3.38 -5.27 18.72
CA PRO A 53 -2.01 -5.45 19.24
C PRO A 53 -1.38 -6.79 18.86
N ASN A 54 -2.20 -7.82 18.72
CA ASN A 54 -1.74 -9.17 18.39
C ASN A 54 -1.64 -9.43 16.88
N TYR A 55 -2.05 -8.49 16.02
CA TYR A 55 -2.04 -8.68 14.57
C TYR A 55 -0.70 -8.23 13.98
N SER A 56 -0.18 -9.03 13.05
CA SER A 56 0.88 -8.57 12.14
C SER A 56 0.29 -7.58 11.14
N ILE A 57 1.07 -6.58 10.71
CA ILE A 57 0.62 -5.63 9.68
C ILE A 57 1.53 -5.75 8.47
N PHE A 58 0.93 -5.97 7.30
CA PHE A 58 1.59 -6.04 6.02
C PHE A 58 1.27 -4.77 5.21
N PRO A 59 2.13 -3.74 5.28
CA PRO A 59 1.99 -2.55 4.46
C PRO A 59 2.50 -2.79 3.04
N LEU A 60 1.66 -2.45 2.06
CA LEU A 60 2.00 -2.54 0.65
C LEU A 60 1.61 -1.26 -0.09
N ILE A 61 2.54 -0.72 -0.87
CA ILE A 61 2.24 0.31 -1.85
C ILE A 61 2.10 -0.36 -3.21
N VAL A 62 0.96 -0.14 -3.87
CA VAL A 62 0.75 -0.54 -5.27
C VAL A 62 0.91 0.68 -6.15
N VAL A 63 1.86 0.63 -7.09
CA VAL A 63 2.18 1.73 -7.99
C VAL A 63 1.85 1.38 -9.43
N TYR A 64 1.09 2.25 -10.10
CA TYR A 64 0.72 2.05 -11.50
C TYR A 64 1.94 2.11 -12.42
N ALA A 65 2.77 3.14 -12.26
CA ALA A 65 4.00 3.34 -13.02
C ALA A 65 5.23 2.63 -12.39
N PRO A 66 6.29 2.36 -13.17
CA PRO A 66 7.59 1.97 -12.63
C PRO A 66 8.16 3.05 -11.70
N LEU A 67 8.87 2.63 -10.65
CA LEU A 67 9.61 3.52 -9.77
C LEU A 67 11.08 3.60 -10.13
N GLN A 68 11.72 4.71 -9.78
CA GLN A 68 13.18 4.76 -9.75
C GLN A 68 13.70 3.79 -8.67
N GLY A 69 14.73 3.00 -8.98
CA GLY A 69 15.27 1.98 -8.07
C GLY A 69 15.64 2.53 -6.68
N ARG A 70 16.19 3.75 -6.60
CA ARG A 70 16.48 4.42 -5.32
C ARG A 70 15.24 4.65 -4.46
N ILE A 71 14.10 5.01 -5.06
CA ILE A 71 12.84 5.28 -4.35
C ILE A 71 12.26 3.97 -3.84
N LYS A 72 12.24 2.93 -4.68
CA LYS A 72 11.80 1.60 -4.26
C LYS A 72 12.64 1.07 -3.10
N ASN A 73 13.95 1.12 -3.23
CA ASN A 73 14.88 0.69 -2.17
C ASN A 73 14.67 1.47 -0.87
N TYR A 74 14.35 2.77 -0.97
CA TYR A 74 14.07 3.59 0.19
C TYR A 74 12.77 3.16 0.91
N LEU A 75 11.70 2.90 0.17
CA LEU A 75 10.43 2.40 0.72
C LEU A 75 10.59 1.03 1.40
N GLU A 76 11.30 0.11 0.73
CA GLU A 76 11.51 -1.25 1.23
C GLU A 76 12.40 -1.28 2.48
N LYS A 77 13.43 -0.42 2.55
CA LYS A 77 14.25 -0.24 3.77
C LYS A 77 13.44 0.25 4.97
N CYS A 78 12.31 0.93 4.73
CA CYS A 78 11.39 1.35 5.79
C CYS A 78 10.34 0.27 6.15
N GLY A 79 10.48 -0.95 5.63
CA GLY A 79 9.58 -2.07 5.92
C GLY A 79 8.27 -2.04 5.13
N ILE A 80 8.20 -1.24 4.07
CA ILE A 80 7.00 -1.12 3.22
C ILE A 80 7.25 -1.89 1.93
N LYS A 81 6.41 -2.89 1.64
CA LYS A 81 6.48 -3.62 0.37
C LYS A 81 6.00 -2.73 -0.76
N VAL A 82 6.54 -2.94 -1.95
CA VAL A 82 6.20 -2.16 -3.13
C VAL A 82 5.91 -3.09 -4.31
N GLU A 83 4.72 -2.94 -4.90
CA GLU A 83 4.36 -3.57 -6.16
C GLU A 83 4.21 -2.49 -7.23
N GLU A 84 5.23 -2.35 -8.06
CA GLU A 84 5.26 -1.38 -9.18
C GLU A 84 4.82 -2.00 -10.50
N ASN A 85 4.60 -1.12 -11.49
CA ASN A 85 4.22 -1.47 -12.85
C ASN A 85 2.92 -2.30 -12.88
N PHE A 86 1.95 -1.95 -12.02
CA PHE A 86 0.73 -2.71 -11.84
C PHE A 86 -0.08 -2.84 -13.15
N ARG A 87 -0.04 -1.83 -14.02
CA ARG A 87 -0.70 -1.84 -15.34
C ARG A 87 -0.33 -3.05 -16.19
N ASN A 88 0.92 -3.47 -16.14
CA ASN A 88 1.47 -4.48 -17.06
C ASN A 88 1.48 -5.90 -16.49
N LYS A 89 1.01 -6.10 -15.25
CA LYS A 89 1.14 -7.38 -14.56
C LYS A 89 -0.21 -8.12 -14.48
N ILE A 90 -0.44 -8.91 -15.52
CA ILE A 90 -1.66 -9.71 -15.76
C ILE A 90 -1.79 -10.91 -14.79
N LYS A 91 -0.71 -11.33 -14.12
CA LYS A 91 -0.68 -12.50 -13.23
C LYS A 91 0.01 -12.19 -11.90
N TYR A 92 -0.76 -11.71 -10.92
CA TYR A 92 -0.30 -11.63 -9.54
C TYR A 92 -1.03 -12.67 -8.68
N PRO A 93 -0.34 -13.67 -8.11
CA PRO A 93 -0.94 -14.56 -7.12
C PRO A 93 -1.28 -13.84 -5.81
N LEU A 94 -0.69 -12.65 -5.56
CA LEU A 94 -0.92 -11.86 -4.35
C LEU A 94 -2.33 -11.23 -4.29
N PHE A 95 -2.96 -10.99 -5.44
CA PHE A 95 -4.25 -10.31 -5.52
C PHE A 95 -5.33 -11.21 -6.12
N SER A 96 -6.42 -11.39 -5.40
CA SER A 96 -7.64 -11.98 -5.97
C SER A 96 -8.11 -11.15 -7.18
N LYS A 97 -8.94 -11.75 -8.05
CA LYS A 97 -9.57 -11.01 -9.17
C LYS A 97 -10.33 -9.77 -8.67
N THR A 98 -11.03 -9.91 -7.54
CA THR A 98 -11.75 -8.80 -6.89
C THR A 98 -10.81 -7.68 -6.47
N ASN A 99 -9.71 -8.00 -5.76
CA ASN A 99 -8.75 -6.99 -5.33
C ASN A 99 -8.11 -6.28 -6.53
N ARG A 100 -7.83 -7.00 -7.62
CA ARG A 100 -7.32 -6.39 -8.85
C ARG A 100 -8.29 -5.38 -9.44
N ASN A 101 -9.57 -5.72 -9.55
CA ASN A 101 -10.58 -4.80 -10.08
C ASN A 101 -10.71 -3.54 -9.21
N ILE A 102 -10.66 -3.70 -7.88
CA ILE A 102 -10.67 -2.57 -6.94
C ILE A 102 -9.43 -1.69 -7.17
N ILE A 103 -8.24 -2.27 -7.25
CA ILE A 103 -7.00 -1.52 -7.49
C ILE A 103 -7.05 -0.76 -8.82
N ILE A 104 -7.49 -1.41 -9.91
CA ILE A 104 -7.62 -0.77 -11.22
C ILE A 104 -8.60 0.40 -11.14
N HIS A 105 -9.77 0.19 -10.56
CA HIS A 105 -10.78 1.25 -10.40
C HIS A 105 -10.24 2.44 -9.60
N ILE A 106 -9.50 2.18 -8.51
CA ILE A 106 -8.86 3.24 -7.70
C ILE A 106 -7.77 3.97 -8.49
N LEU A 107 -6.97 3.27 -9.28
CA LEU A 107 -5.84 3.86 -10.01
C LEU A 107 -6.26 4.59 -11.28
N GLU A 108 -7.29 4.12 -11.99
CA GLU A 108 -7.80 4.74 -13.22
C GLU A 108 -8.82 5.86 -12.94
N GLY A 109 -9.41 5.90 -11.75
CA GLY A 109 -10.27 6.99 -11.29
C GLY A 109 -9.55 8.14 -10.58
N LYS A 110 -8.22 8.09 -10.44
CA LYS A 110 -7.38 9.10 -9.75
C LYS A 110 -6.67 10.03 -10.73
#